data_AF-A0A3B8PY31-F1
#
_entry.id   AF-A0A3B8PY31-F1
#
_cell.length_a   1.000
_cell.length_b   1.000
_cell.length_c   1.000
_cell.angle_alpha   90.00
_cell.angle_beta   90.00
_cell.angle_gamma   90.00
#
_symmetry.space_group_name_H-M   'P 1'
#
loop_
_entity.id
_entity.type
_entity.pdbx_description
1 polymer ?
#
loop_
_entity_poly.entity_id
_entity_poly.type
_entity_poly.pdbx_seq_one_letter_code
_entity_poly.pdbx_strand_id
1 'polypeptide(L)'
;MRSKPAFLMLEYAPGECAQVDWGSFGSITVGSPRRRLSFFVMVLAHSRLMYVEFTVAEGMEQFLSCHCHAFEFIGGVSEKVMIDNLKVGVLLHPAGEPACFHPRYLDLAAHCGFRPVACNVPKG
;
A
#
# COMPACT_ATOMS: atom_id res chain seq x y z
N MET A 1 27.06 27.01 -4.59
CA MET A 1 26.30 26.55 -3.40
C MET A 1 25.36 25.43 -3.83
N ARG A 2 25.56 24.20 -3.34
CA ARG A 2 24.57 23.12 -3.52
C ARG A 2 23.39 23.44 -2.60
N SER A 3 22.21 23.70 -3.18
CA SER A 3 20.96 23.78 -2.40
C SER A 3 20.78 22.46 -1.66
N LYS A 4 20.60 22.50 -0.34
CA LYS A 4 20.21 21.31 0.42
C LYS A 4 18.85 20.84 -0.11
N PRO A 5 18.63 19.55 -0.38
CA PRO A 5 17.29 19.09 -0.72
C PRO A 5 16.35 19.49 0.41
N ALA A 6 15.32 20.27 0.07
CA ALA A 6 14.26 20.61 1.00
C ALA A 6 13.44 19.34 1.21
N PHE A 7 13.66 18.66 2.34
CA PHE A 7 12.77 17.58 2.75
C PHE A 7 11.49 18.22 3.30
N LEU A 8 10.38 18.07 2.59
CA LEU A 8 9.06 18.42 3.12
C LEU A 8 8.70 17.37 4.19
N MET A 9 8.77 17.76 5.46
CA MET A 9 8.28 16.92 6.54
C MET A 9 6.76 17.01 6.58
N LEU A 10 6.09 15.94 6.17
CA LEU A 10 4.64 15.83 6.29
C LEU A 10 4.31 15.35 7.72
N GLU A 11 3.57 16.17 8.45
CA GLU A 11 3.01 15.81 9.76
C GLU A 11 1.62 15.19 9.56
N TYR A 12 1.33 14.13 10.29
CA TYR A 12 0.06 13.41 10.24
C TYR A 12 -0.47 13.20 11.65
N ALA A 13 -1.78 13.29 11.85
CA ALA A 13 -2.38 12.90 13.13
C ALA A 13 -2.34 11.36 13.30
N PRO A 14 -2.40 10.83 14.54
CA PRO A 14 -2.58 9.40 14.79
C PRO A 14 -3.79 8.87 14.02
N GLY A 15 -3.60 7.79 13.24
CA GLY A 15 -4.68 7.17 12.44
C GLY A 15 -5.05 7.91 11.15
N GLU A 16 -4.48 9.09 10.87
CA GLU A 16 -4.84 9.87 9.68
C GLU A 16 -4.44 9.17 8.37
N CYS A 17 -3.26 8.56 8.36
CA CYS A 17 -2.67 8.03 7.14
C CYS A 17 -1.85 6.77 7.40
N ALA A 18 -2.08 5.75 6.58
CA ALA A 18 -1.19 4.61 6.39
C ALA A 18 -0.61 4.64 4.97
N GLN A 19 0.62 4.20 4.81
CA GLN A 19 1.29 3.99 3.52
C GLN A 19 1.40 2.50 3.25
N VAL A 20 1.01 2.08 2.06
CA VAL A 20 1.05 0.69 1.61
C VAL A 20 1.98 0.56 0.40
N ASP A 21 2.85 -0.45 0.47
CA ASP A 21 3.72 -0.87 -0.62
C ASP A 21 3.58 -2.39 -0.81
N TRP A 22 3.77 -2.85 -2.05
CA TRP A 22 3.84 -4.27 -2.40
C TRP A 22 5.03 -4.51 -3.30
N GLY A 23 6.02 -5.18 -2.74
CA GLY A 23 7.24 -5.53 -3.45
C GLY A 23 7.33 -7.02 -3.77
N SER A 24 8.34 -7.35 -4.55
CA SER A 24 8.75 -8.73 -4.84
C SER A 24 10.20 -8.89 -4.48
N PHE A 25 10.52 -9.90 -3.66
CA PHE A 25 11.88 -10.16 -3.20
C PHE A 25 12.64 -11.19 -4.05
N GLY A 26 11.95 -11.92 -4.94
CA GLY A 26 12.55 -12.91 -5.82
C GLY A 26 11.72 -14.18 -5.90
N SER A 27 12.35 -15.35 -6.02
CA SER A 27 11.64 -16.64 -5.98
C SER A 27 12.20 -17.55 -4.91
N ILE A 28 11.31 -18.19 -4.16
CA ILE A 28 11.64 -19.18 -3.15
C ILE A 28 11.14 -20.57 -3.58
N THR A 29 11.76 -21.60 -3.02
CA THR A 29 11.31 -22.99 -3.22
C THR A 29 10.21 -23.29 -2.21
N VAL A 30 8.98 -23.46 -2.69
CA VAL A 30 7.85 -23.94 -1.88
C VAL A 30 7.43 -25.29 -2.45
N GLY A 31 8.02 -26.36 -1.90
CA GLY A 31 7.94 -27.68 -2.52
C GLY A 31 8.57 -27.68 -3.93
N SER A 32 7.82 -28.16 -4.92
CA SER A 32 8.14 -28.08 -6.35
C SER A 32 6.88 -27.59 -7.07
N PRO A 33 6.84 -26.47 -7.83
CA PRO A 33 7.92 -25.63 -8.37
C PRO A 33 8.32 -24.41 -7.50
N ARG A 34 9.33 -23.64 -7.96
CA ARG A 34 9.70 -22.33 -7.38
C ARG A 34 8.57 -21.31 -7.59
N ARG A 35 8.28 -20.51 -6.56
CA ARG A 35 7.25 -19.46 -6.58
C ARG A 35 7.87 -18.10 -6.30
N ARG A 36 7.31 -17.05 -6.88
CA ARG A 36 7.70 -15.67 -6.58
C ARG A 36 7.31 -15.35 -5.13
N LEU A 37 8.22 -14.75 -4.38
CA LEU A 37 7.99 -14.25 -3.04
C LEU A 37 7.77 -12.75 -3.12
N SER A 38 6.66 -12.32 -2.56
CA SER A 38 6.23 -10.94 -2.52
C SER A 38 5.95 -10.55 -1.08
N PHE A 39 5.95 -9.25 -0.83
CA PHE A 39 5.72 -8.73 0.50
C PHE A 39 4.77 -7.54 0.43
N PHE A 40 3.78 -7.57 1.31
CA PHE A 40 2.92 -6.44 1.63
C PHE A 40 3.51 -5.71 2.81
N VAL A 41 3.59 -4.39 2.73
CA VAL A 41 4.03 -3.54 3.84
C VAL A 41 2.99 -2.44 4.05
N MET A 42 2.55 -2.27 5.30
CA MET A 42 1.74 -1.13 5.73
C MET A 42 2.46 -0.38 6.85
N VAL A 43 2.57 0.94 6.73
CA VAL A 43 3.23 1.80 7.72
C VAL A 43 2.31 2.94 8.12
N LEU A 44 2.05 3.12 9.42
CA LEU A 44 1.34 4.29 9.92
C LEU A 44 2.22 5.55 9.82
N ALA A 45 1.71 6.60 9.19
CA ALA A 45 2.50 7.79 8.87
C ALA A 45 2.93 8.59 10.11
N HIS A 46 2.12 8.61 11.17
CA HIS A 46 2.43 9.29 12.42
C HIS A 46 3.42 8.51 13.29
N SER A 47 3.05 7.29 13.71
CA SER A 47 3.84 6.51 14.69
C SER A 47 4.97 5.69 14.07
N ARG A 48 4.97 5.50 12.75
CA ARG A 48 5.86 4.60 12.02
C ARG A 48 5.73 3.13 12.42
N LEU A 49 4.63 2.75 13.09
CA LEU A 49 4.29 1.34 13.29
C LEU A 49 4.16 0.67 11.93
N MET A 50 4.83 -0.47 11.76
CA MET A 50 4.94 -1.19 10.49
C MET A 50 4.39 -2.60 10.65
N TYR A 51 3.63 -3.03 9.65
CA TYR A 51 3.20 -4.40 9.44
C TYR A 51 3.80 -4.91 8.12
N VAL A 52 4.33 -6.14 8.13
CA VAL A 52 4.90 -6.78 6.94
C VAL A 52 4.36 -8.20 6.84
N GLU A 53 3.82 -8.57 5.68
CA GLU A 53 3.36 -9.92 5.38
C GLU A 53 4.00 -10.42 4.10
N PHE A 54 4.59 -11.62 4.15
CA PHE A 54 5.14 -12.29 2.98
C PHE A 54 4.11 -13.23 2.36
N THR A 55 4.01 -13.20 1.03
CA THR A 55 3.08 -14.02 0.26
C THR A 55 3.75 -14.61 -0.99
N VAL A 56 3.27 -15.77 -1.41
CA VAL A 56 3.65 -16.42 -2.68
C VAL A 56 2.57 -16.30 -3.76
N ALA A 57 1.58 -15.44 -3.52
CA ALA A 57 0.51 -15.08 -4.44
C ALA A 57 0.39 -13.54 -4.53
N GLU A 58 0.25 -13.00 -5.74
CA GLU A 58 0.22 -11.56 -6.02
C GLU A 58 -1.13 -11.07 -6.57
N GLY A 59 -2.19 -11.86 -6.37
CA GLY A 59 -3.53 -11.52 -6.85
C GLY A 59 -4.25 -10.51 -5.96
N MET A 60 -5.33 -9.92 -6.49
CA MET A 60 -6.22 -9.01 -5.75
C MET A 60 -6.69 -9.60 -4.42
N GLU A 61 -7.09 -10.87 -4.38
CA GLU A 61 -7.56 -11.50 -3.14
C GLU A 61 -6.52 -11.49 -2.03
N GLN A 62 -5.25 -11.75 -2.38
CA GLN A 62 -4.18 -11.67 -1.40
C GLN A 62 -3.94 -10.23 -0.96
N PHE A 63 -4.04 -9.27 -1.88
CA PHE A 63 -3.94 -7.85 -1.56
C PHE A 63 -4.97 -7.40 -0.54
N LEU A 64 -6.23 -7.82 -0.71
CA LEU A 64 -7.30 -7.52 0.23
C LEU A 64 -7.10 -8.24 1.57
N SER A 65 -6.67 -9.52 1.54
CA SER A 65 -6.39 -10.28 2.76
C SER A 65 -5.30 -9.64 3.62
N CYS A 66 -4.21 -9.18 2.99
CA CYS A 66 -3.13 -8.50 3.69
C CYS A 66 -3.58 -7.19 4.37
N HIS A 67 -4.52 -6.46 3.78
CA HIS A 67 -5.12 -5.28 4.43
C HIS A 67 -5.89 -5.67 5.68
N CYS A 68 -6.73 -6.70 5.61
CA CYS A 68 -7.49 -7.17 6.75
C CYS A 68 -6.56 -7.58 7.91
N HIS A 69 -5.53 -8.38 7.63
CA HIS A 69 -4.55 -8.78 8.64
C HIS A 69 -3.78 -7.59 9.22
N ALA A 70 -3.41 -6.62 8.38
CA ALA A 70 -2.71 -5.43 8.84
C ALA A 70 -3.59 -4.59 9.78
N PHE A 71 -4.86 -4.37 9.45
CA PHE A 71 -5.79 -3.64 10.31
C PHE A 71 -6.06 -4.37 11.63
N GLU A 72 -6.17 -5.70 11.60
CA GLU A 72 -6.29 -6.51 12.81
C GLU A 72 -5.05 -6.38 13.70
N PHE A 73 -3.85 -6.48 13.13
CA PHE A 73 -2.59 -6.29 13.86
C PHE A 73 -2.45 -4.89 14.46
N ILE A 74 -2.81 -3.86 13.70
CA ILE A 74 -2.76 -2.47 14.15
C ILE A 74 -3.81 -2.19 15.23
N GLY A 75 -4.90 -2.98 15.25
CA GLY A 75 -6.04 -2.78 16.14
C GLY A 75 -6.97 -1.65 15.69
N GLY A 76 -6.96 -1.33 14.39
CA GLY A 76 -7.77 -0.25 13.83
C GLY A 76 -7.49 0.02 12.35
N VAL A 77 -8.30 0.92 11.77
CA VAL A 77 -8.23 1.32 10.36
C VAL A 77 -7.85 2.79 10.27
N SER A 78 -6.92 3.14 9.40
CA SER A 78 -6.55 4.53 9.13
C SER A 78 -7.56 5.23 8.22
N GLU A 79 -7.76 6.53 8.38
CA GLU A 79 -8.69 7.30 7.53
C GLU A 79 -8.30 7.27 6.05
N LYS A 80 -7.00 7.37 5.76
CA LYS A 80 -6.45 7.35 4.40
C LYS A 80 -5.44 6.23 4.28
N VAL A 81 -5.51 5.48 3.18
CA VAL A 81 -4.49 4.49 2.80
C VAL A 81 -3.84 4.98 1.50
N MET A 82 -2.62 5.48 1.62
CA MET A 82 -1.80 5.90 0.49
C MET A 82 -1.10 4.68 -0.12
N ILE A 83 -1.30 4.47 -1.42
CA ILE A 83 -0.63 3.39 -2.17
C ILE A 83 0.36 4.02 -3.15
N ASP A 84 1.58 3.49 -3.14
CA ASP A 84 2.59 3.87 -4.14
C ASP A 84 2.56 2.92 -5.34
N ASN A 85 2.39 3.50 -6.53
CA ASN A 85 2.46 2.91 -7.88
C ASN A 85 2.09 1.42 -8.04
N LEU A 86 1.03 0.99 -7.35
CA LEU A 86 0.69 -0.43 -7.26
C LEU A 86 -0.30 -0.86 -8.32
N LYS A 87 0.19 -1.54 -9.36
CA LYS A 87 -0.64 -2.10 -10.44
C LYS A 87 -1.74 -3.06 -9.95
N VAL A 88 -1.57 -3.66 -8.77
CA VAL A 88 -2.58 -4.56 -8.18
C VAL A 88 -3.78 -3.74 -7.67
N GLY A 89 -3.56 -2.64 -6.95
CA GLY A 89 -4.63 -1.78 -6.41
C GLY A 89 -5.13 -0.70 -7.38
N VAL A 90 -4.29 -0.28 -8.32
CA VAL A 90 -4.54 0.81 -9.27
C VAL A 90 -4.57 0.25 -10.68
N LEU A 91 -5.74 0.33 -11.33
CA LEU A 91 -5.97 -0.13 -12.70
C LEU A 91 -5.35 0.84 -13.71
N LEU A 92 -5.55 2.14 -13.52
CA LEU A 92 -5.04 3.21 -14.38
C LEU A 92 -4.68 4.43 -13.53
N HIS A 93 -3.59 5.11 -13.90
CA HIS A 93 -3.23 6.39 -13.30
C HIS A 93 -2.88 7.39 -14.41
N PRO A 94 -3.90 7.99 -15.06
CA PRO A 94 -3.68 8.94 -16.14
C PRO A 94 -3.05 10.23 -15.58
N ALA A 95 -2.11 10.81 -16.31
CA ALA A 95 -1.43 12.02 -15.87
C ALA A 95 -2.43 13.19 -15.75
N GLY A 96 -2.61 13.71 -14.54
CA GLY A 96 -3.53 14.83 -14.27
C GLY A 96 -4.98 14.42 -13.99
N GLU A 97 -5.28 13.12 -13.94
CA GLU A 97 -6.59 12.59 -13.57
C GLU A 97 -6.52 11.77 -12.27
N PRO A 98 -7.64 11.60 -11.54
CA PRO A 98 -7.69 10.71 -10.39
C PRO A 98 -7.32 9.27 -10.77
N ALA A 99 -6.59 8.58 -9.88
CA ALA A 99 -6.33 7.15 -10.04
C ALA A 99 -7.62 6.35 -10.11
N CYS A 100 -7.69 5.45 -11.09
CA CYS A 100 -8.74 4.45 -11.20
C CYS A 100 -8.32 3.23 -10.36
N PHE A 101 -8.95 3.06 -9.20
CA PHE A 101 -8.73 1.90 -8.34
C PHE A 101 -9.52 0.69 -8.81
N HIS A 102 -9.03 -0.50 -8.46
CA HIS A 102 -9.76 -1.74 -8.70
C HIS A 102 -11.09 -1.76 -7.91
N PRO A 103 -12.25 -2.14 -8.51
CA PRO A 103 -13.54 -2.12 -7.83
C PRO A 103 -13.56 -2.89 -6.50
N ARG A 104 -13.00 -4.11 -6.47
CA ARG A 104 -12.89 -4.90 -5.23
C ARG A 104 -12.09 -4.21 -4.12
N TYR A 105 -11.13 -3.36 -4.47
CA TYR A 105 -10.39 -2.59 -3.48
C TYR A 105 -11.21 -1.41 -2.95
N LEU A 106 -12.02 -0.79 -3.80
CA LEU A 106 -13.02 0.20 -3.38
C LEU A 106 -14.08 -0.42 -2.46
N ASP A 107 -14.50 -1.66 -2.73
CA ASP A 107 -15.45 -2.39 -1.87
C ASP A 107 -14.85 -2.63 -0.48
N LEU A 108 -13.60 -3.07 -0.40
CA LEU A 108 -12.90 -3.21 0.88
C LEU A 108 -12.76 -1.86 1.59
N ALA A 109 -12.40 -0.81 0.86
CA ALA A 109 -12.29 0.54 1.40
C ALA A 109 -13.61 1.02 2.02
N ALA A 110 -14.72 0.82 1.33
CA ALA A 110 -16.05 1.13 1.85
C ALA A 110 -16.43 0.27 3.06
N HIS A 111 -16.09 -1.02 3.04
CA HIS A 111 -16.38 -1.94 4.13
C HIS A 111 -15.60 -1.62 5.41
N CYS A 112 -14.29 -1.35 5.29
CA CYS A 112 -13.40 -1.04 6.41
C CYS A 112 -13.45 0.43 6.83
N GLY A 113 -14.00 1.33 5.99
CA GLY A 113 -14.14 2.74 6.30
C GLY A 113 -12.88 3.59 6.06
N PHE A 114 -12.03 3.23 5.10
CA PHE A 114 -10.87 4.03 4.72
C PHE A 114 -11.01 4.62 3.30
N ARG A 115 -10.25 5.67 3.02
CA ARG A 115 -10.15 6.27 1.68
C ARG A 115 -8.83 5.90 1.01
N PRO A 116 -8.84 5.20 -0.13
CA PRO A 116 -7.63 4.92 -0.87
C PRO A 116 -7.15 6.19 -1.58
N VAL A 117 -5.84 6.42 -1.55
CA VAL A 117 -5.18 7.57 -2.18
C VAL A 117 -3.98 7.04 -2.96
N ALA A 118 -3.85 7.40 -4.23
CA ALA A 118 -2.68 7.04 -5.02
C ALA A 118 -1.63 8.15 -4.87
N CYS A 119 -0.36 7.77 -4.73
CA CYS A 119 0.73 8.74 -4.83
C CYS A 119 0.81 9.28 -6.27
N ASN A 120 0.82 10.60 -6.44
CA ASN A 120 1.06 11.22 -7.74
C ASN A 120 2.42 10.78 -8.29
N VAL A 121 2.46 10.39 -9.57
CA VAL A 121 3.74 10.19 -10.28
C VAL A 121 4.53 11.49 -10.22
N PRO A 122 5.83 11.46 -9.88
CA PRO A 122 6.66 12.65 -9.93
C PRO A 122 6.55 13.28 -11.32
N LYS A 123 6.21 14.58 -11.40
CA LYS A 123 6.58 15.36 -12.57
C LYS A 123 8.12 15.41 -12.57
N GLY A 124 8.72 15.05 -13.71
CA GLY A 124 10.15 14.76 -13.86
C GLY A 124 11.10 15.84 -13.35
#